data_AF-E6Q4U9-F1
#
_entry.id   AF-E6Q4U9-F1
#
_cell.length_a   1.000
_cell.length_b   1.000
_cell.length_c   1.000
_cell.angle_alpha   90.00
_cell.angle_beta   90.00
_cell.angle_gamma   90.00
#
_symmetry.space_group_name_H-M   'P 1'
#
loop_
_entity.id
_entity.type
_entity.pdbx_description
1 polymer ?
#
loop_
_entity_poly.entity_id
_entity_poly.type
_entity_poly.pdbx_seq_one_letter_code
_entity_poly.pdbx_strand_id
1 'polypeptide(L)'
;METWNNVKISSLTGGIVLASAVALLGSATARAAEHPCADKASKWQRTECREMLRSAPGDQYFGRLKMSYLGINNTFRDDAIRAGAYTTNSGLISSVNFADEALRDWAHRYPGDPQLARSYFLAVQAMSKLYVQPEQQRAYHYMLVLVKKFPHTYFGKVMKESLARGFTEHWYAPAQPCGTPGAASPMATPSDPNVHVDLLASPCTPVPAATPSSSPTP
;
A
#
# COMPACT_ATOMS: atom_id res chain seq x y z
N MET A 1 2.04 24.16 -32.79
CA MET A 1 3.45 24.28 -33.24
C MET A 1 4.17 25.09 -32.19
N GLU A 2 4.61 24.44 -31.11
CA GLU A 2 5.27 25.09 -29.98
C GLU A 2 6.71 24.57 -29.88
N THR A 3 7.62 25.53 -29.81
CA THR A 3 9.07 25.37 -29.94
C THR A 3 9.69 24.83 -28.66
N TRP A 4 10.52 23.79 -28.81
CA TRP A 4 11.36 23.22 -27.77
C TRP A 4 12.56 24.14 -27.49
N ASN A 5 12.73 24.55 -26.23
CA ASN A 5 13.92 25.27 -25.77
C ASN A 5 15.09 24.30 -25.56
N ASN A 6 16.16 24.52 -26.33
CA ASN A 6 17.46 23.88 -26.21
C ASN A 6 18.20 24.38 -24.96
N VAL A 7 18.47 23.49 -24.00
CA VAL A 7 19.44 23.74 -22.92
C VAL A 7 20.79 23.19 -23.36
N LYS A 8 21.73 24.08 -23.68
CA LYS A 8 23.14 23.75 -23.89
C LYS A 8 23.81 23.56 -22.52
N ILE A 9 24.28 22.35 -22.23
CA ILE A 9 25.15 22.08 -21.08
C ILE A 9 26.59 22.22 -21.56
N SER A 10 27.27 23.26 -21.08
CA SER A 10 28.69 23.51 -21.34
C SER A 10 29.57 22.46 -20.67
N SER A 11 30.44 21.85 -21.48
CA SER A 11 31.57 21.05 -21.03
C SER A 11 32.59 21.94 -20.33
N LEU A 12 32.97 21.61 -19.09
CA LEU A 12 34.12 22.16 -18.41
C LEU A 12 35.12 21.03 -18.14
N THR A 13 36.07 20.93 -19.06
CA THR A 13 37.39 20.32 -18.85
C THR A 13 38.21 21.21 -17.92
N GLY A 14 38.79 20.63 -16.86
CA GLY A 14 39.75 21.36 -16.05
C GLY A 14 40.33 20.56 -14.88
N GLY A 15 41.62 20.24 -14.99
CA GLY A 15 42.54 20.28 -13.85
C GLY A 15 42.79 18.96 -13.10
N ILE A 16 43.82 18.23 -13.56
CA ILE A 16 44.58 17.28 -12.74
C ILE A 16 45.38 18.07 -11.69
N VAL A 17 45.24 17.71 -10.41
CA VAL A 17 46.23 18.03 -9.38
C VAL A 17 46.65 16.72 -8.71
N LEU A 18 47.95 16.44 -8.82
CA LEU A 18 48.66 15.33 -8.20
C LEU A 18 49.01 15.64 -6.73
N ALA A 19 49.07 14.56 -5.95
CA ALA A 19 49.87 14.34 -4.75
C ALA A 19 49.45 15.01 -3.42
N SER A 20 48.93 14.18 -2.52
CA SER A 20 49.56 13.94 -1.21
C SER A 20 48.99 12.66 -0.60
N ALA A 21 49.76 11.58 -0.71
CA ALA A 21 49.53 10.34 -0.01
C ALA A 21 50.06 10.50 1.43
N VAL A 22 49.17 10.82 2.37
CA VAL A 22 49.44 10.65 3.80
C VAL A 22 48.79 9.34 4.21
N ALA A 23 49.61 8.28 4.26
CA ALA A 23 49.24 7.00 4.83
C ALA A 23 49.07 7.13 6.35
N LEU A 24 47.85 7.42 6.79
CA LEU A 24 47.44 7.15 8.17
C LEU A 24 47.19 5.64 8.30
N LEU A 25 48.28 4.90 8.53
CA LEU A 25 48.26 3.57 9.13
C LEU A 25 47.86 3.68 10.60
N GLY A 26 46.63 4.14 10.84
CA GLY A 26 45.95 3.92 12.11
C GLY A 26 45.45 2.49 12.09
N SER A 27 46.04 1.62 12.92
CA SER A 27 45.55 0.28 13.18
C SER A 27 44.13 0.35 13.76
N ALA A 28 43.13 0.46 12.87
CA ALA A 28 41.77 0.08 13.17
C ALA A 28 41.80 -1.45 13.26
N THR A 29 42.12 -1.98 14.43
CA THR A 29 41.43 -3.18 14.88
C THR A 29 39.96 -2.77 14.95
N ALA A 30 39.28 -2.90 13.81
CA ALA A 30 37.85 -3.10 13.79
C ALA A 30 37.66 -4.31 14.69
N ARG A 31 37.39 -4.07 15.98
CA ARG A 31 36.75 -5.03 16.85
C ARG A 31 35.59 -5.50 16.00
N ALA A 32 35.69 -6.73 15.48
CA ALA A 32 34.56 -7.41 14.89
C ALA A 32 33.46 -7.21 15.91
N ALA A 33 32.51 -6.33 15.60
CA ALA A 33 31.48 -5.95 16.56
C ALA A 33 30.85 -7.28 16.95
N GLU A 34 31.01 -7.63 18.23
CA GLU A 34 30.60 -8.92 18.75
C GLU A 34 29.17 -9.13 18.27
N HIS A 35 28.93 -10.22 17.53
CA HIS A 35 27.67 -10.42 16.84
C HIS A 35 26.54 -10.19 17.86
N PRO A 36 25.49 -9.41 17.53
CA PRO A 36 24.44 -9.03 18.49
C PRO A 36 23.72 -10.24 19.14
N CYS A 37 23.98 -11.44 18.62
CA CYS A 37 23.53 -12.72 19.15
C CYS A 37 24.61 -13.54 19.88
N ALA A 38 25.68 -12.93 20.42
CA ALA A 38 26.75 -13.67 21.08
C ALA A 38 26.24 -14.54 22.25
N ASP A 39 26.90 -15.68 22.49
CA ASP A 39 26.44 -16.72 23.45
C ASP A 39 26.27 -16.22 24.89
N LYS A 40 26.98 -15.15 25.29
CA LYS A 40 26.89 -14.53 26.62
C LYS A 40 25.84 -13.43 26.73
N ALA A 41 24.99 -13.25 25.72
CA ALA A 41 23.95 -12.25 25.71
C ALA A 41 22.90 -12.47 26.83
N SER A 42 22.45 -11.37 27.42
CA SER A 42 21.31 -11.34 28.34
C SER A 42 20.04 -11.89 27.68
N LYS A 43 19.03 -12.25 28.50
CA LYS A 43 17.74 -12.74 27.99
C LYS A 43 17.08 -11.76 27.00
N TRP A 44 17.20 -10.45 27.26
CA TRP A 44 16.63 -9.41 26.40
C TRP A 44 17.39 -9.31 25.08
N GLN A 45 18.73 -9.26 25.11
CA GLN A 45 19.56 -9.25 23.89
C GLN A 45 19.33 -10.47 23.00
N ARG A 46 19.16 -11.66 23.60
CA ARG A 46 18.80 -12.87 22.84
C ARG A 46 17.43 -12.77 22.17
N THR A 47 16.49 -12.06 22.78
CA THR A 47 15.15 -11.82 22.22
C THR A 47 15.24 -10.82 21.07
N GLU A 48 15.90 -9.69 21.28
CA GLU A 48 16.13 -8.67 20.25
C GLU A 48 16.87 -9.25 19.03
N CYS A 49 17.93 -10.02 19.24
CA CYS A 49 18.62 -10.75 18.19
C CYS A 49 17.66 -11.65 17.38
N ARG A 50 16.81 -12.43 18.07
CA ARG A 50 15.86 -13.33 17.40
C ARG A 50 14.87 -12.56 16.54
N GLU A 51 14.40 -11.41 17.04
CA GLU A 51 13.50 -10.53 16.29
C GLU A 51 14.21 -9.89 15.09
N MET A 52 15.46 -9.45 15.25
CA MET A 52 16.28 -8.91 14.16
C MET A 52 16.52 -9.95 13.07
N LEU A 53 16.82 -11.21 13.43
CA LEU A 53 17.00 -12.31 12.47
C LEU A 53 15.71 -12.71 11.74
N ARG A 54 14.54 -12.42 12.32
CA ARG A 54 13.23 -12.66 11.70
C ARG A 54 12.74 -11.49 10.86
N SER A 55 13.29 -10.31 11.09
CA SER A 55 12.93 -9.08 10.41
C SER A 55 13.68 -8.97 9.08
N ALA A 56 13.05 -8.35 8.09
CA ALA A 56 13.74 -8.00 6.86
C ALA A 56 14.85 -6.97 7.14
N PRO A 57 16.04 -7.13 6.55
CA PRO A 57 17.05 -6.08 6.54
C PRO A 57 16.49 -4.79 5.90
N GLY A 58 16.93 -3.62 6.38
CA GLY A 58 16.45 -2.33 5.87
C GLY A 58 16.70 -2.11 4.38
N ASP A 59 17.79 -2.68 3.84
CA ASP A 59 18.20 -2.56 2.44
C ASP A 59 17.55 -3.63 1.53
N GLN A 60 16.65 -4.46 2.06
CA GLN A 60 15.97 -5.49 1.29
C GLN A 60 14.79 -4.87 0.51
N TYR A 61 14.69 -5.25 -0.76
CA TYR A 61 13.62 -4.79 -1.66
C TYR A 61 12.75 -5.95 -2.12
N PHE A 62 11.46 -5.67 -2.34
CA PHE A 62 10.42 -6.66 -2.60
C PHE A 62 9.61 -6.37 -3.86
N GLY A 63 9.07 -7.44 -4.45
CA GLY A 63 8.22 -7.39 -5.65
C GLY A 63 8.97 -6.91 -6.90
N ARG A 64 8.24 -6.78 -8.01
CA ARG A 64 8.80 -6.34 -9.30
C ARG A 64 9.31 -4.90 -9.32
N LEU A 65 8.70 -4.01 -8.53
CA LEU A 65 9.12 -2.61 -8.44
C LEU A 65 10.24 -2.36 -7.43
N LYS A 66 10.79 -3.42 -6.81
CA LYS A 66 11.85 -3.30 -5.80
C LYS A 66 11.48 -2.26 -4.73
N MET A 67 10.33 -2.45 -4.10
CA MET A 67 9.86 -1.56 -3.04
C MET A 67 10.51 -1.94 -1.71
N SER A 68 11.00 -0.95 -0.97
CA SER A 68 11.38 -1.14 0.42
C SER A 68 10.13 -1.26 1.30
N TYR A 69 10.27 -1.78 2.53
CA TYR A 69 9.14 -1.86 3.46
C TYR A 69 8.53 -0.48 3.77
N LEU A 70 9.35 0.57 3.79
CA LEU A 70 8.88 1.97 3.92
C LEU A 70 8.11 2.42 2.68
N GLY A 71 8.62 2.08 1.49
CA GLY A 71 7.93 2.35 0.23
C GLY A 71 6.55 1.72 0.18
N ILE A 72 6.44 0.45 0.57
CA ILE A 72 5.16 -0.27 0.67
C ILE A 72 4.18 0.47 1.60
N ASN A 73 4.64 0.84 2.80
CA ASN A 73 3.80 1.52 3.78
C ASN A 73 3.34 2.91 3.34
N ASN A 74 4.24 3.69 2.71
CA ASN A 74 3.91 5.01 2.20
C ASN A 74 2.90 4.91 1.06
N THR A 75 3.09 3.97 0.11
CA THR A 75 2.13 3.78 -0.99
C THR A 75 0.73 3.47 -0.47
N PHE A 76 0.56 2.52 0.46
CA PHE A 76 -0.77 2.23 1.00
C PHE A 76 -1.38 3.42 1.74
N ARG A 77 -0.59 4.12 2.56
CA ARG A 77 -1.08 5.29 3.31
C ARG A 77 -1.51 6.41 2.37
N ASP A 78 -0.65 6.77 1.42
CA ASP A 78 -0.86 7.91 0.54
C ASP A 78 -1.99 7.63 -0.47
N ASP A 79 -2.07 6.40 -1.00
CA ASP A 79 -3.16 6.02 -1.88
C ASP A 79 -4.51 5.90 -1.15
N ALA A 80 -4.51 5.49 0.13
CA ALA A 80 -5.71 5.54 0.97
C ALA A 80 -6.20 6.98 1.19
N ILE A 81 -5.29 7.96 1.26
CA ILE A 81 -5.64 9.39 1.35
C ILE A 81 -6.18 9.88 0.01
N ARG A 82 -5.48 9.59 -1.10
CA ARG A 82 -5.87 10.00 -2.45
C ARG A 82 -7.20 9.38 -2.90
N ALA A 83 -7.54 8.19 -2.40
CA ALA A 83 -8.83 7.55 -2.66
C ALA A 83 -10.02 8.31 -2.06
N GLY A 84 -9.82 9.22 -1.10
CA GLY A 84 -10.89 9.94 -0.43
C GLY A 84 -11.79 9.00 0.38
N ALA A 85 -13.11 9.06 0.16
CA ALA A 85 -14.05 8.10 0.72
C ALA A 85 -13.97 6.75 -0.02
N TYR A 86 -14.08 6.79 -1.35
CA TYR A 86 -14.03 5.62 -2.24
C TYR A 86 -13.49 6.02 -3.61
N THR A 87 -12.86 5.08 -4.33
CA THR A 87 -12.36 5.33 -5.69
C THR A 87 -12.40 4.08 -6.57
N THR A 88 -12.54 4.31 -7.88
CA THR A 88 -12.37 3.32 -8.95
C THR A 88 -11.23 3.71 -9.91
N ASN A 89 -10.39 4.66 -9.51
CA ASN A 89 -9.30 5.17 -10.35
C ASN A 89 -8.26 4.07 -10.63
N SER A 90 -8.07 3.74 -11.91
CA SER A 90 -7.17 2.66 -12.35
C SER A 90 -5.69 2.89 -11.99
N GLY A 91 -5.24 4.14 -11.91
CA GLY A 91 -3.89 4.50 -11.49
C GLY A 91 -3.65 4.18 -10.01
N LEU A 92 -4.61 4.52 -9.14
CA LEU A 92 -4.57 4.16 -7.71
C LEU A 92 -4.62 2.64 -7.51
N ILE A 93 -5.52 1.95 -8.23
CA ILE A 93 -5.62 0.50 -8.19
C ILE A 93 -4.29 -0.15 -8.59
N SER A 94 -3.67 0.33 -9.67
CA SER A 94 -2.38 -0.19 -10.14
C SER A 94 -1.27 0.02 -9.10
N SER A 95 -1.18 1.23 -8.53
CA SER A 95 -0.22 1.58 -7.47
C SER A 95 -0.35 0.67 -6.24
N VAL A 96 -1.58 0.51 -5.72
CA VAL A 96 -1.87 -0.40 -4.61
C VAL A 96 -1.55 -1.85 -4.95
N ASN A 97 -1.82 -2.29 -6.19
CA ASN A 97 -1.50 -3.65 -6.62
C ASN A 97 0.02 -3.92 -6.71
N PHE A 98 0.84 -2.92 -7.03
CA PHE A 98 2.30 -3.04 -6.95
C PHE A 98 2.78 -3.16 -5.49
N ALA A 99 2.26 -2.33 -4.60
CA ALA A 99 2.57 -2.41 -3.17
C ALA A 99 2.11 -3.74 -2.55
N ASP A 100 0.96 -4.25 -2.98
CA ASP A 100 0.44 -5.56 -2.58
C ASP A 100 1.37 -6.71 -2.99
N GLU A 101 1.83 -6.72 -4.24
CA GLU A 101 2.77 -7.71 -4.72
C GLU A 101 4.06 -7.70 -3.88
N ALA A 102 4.59 -6.51 -3.61
CA ALA A 102 5.76 -6.35 -2.76
C ALA A 102 5.51 -6.80 -1.31
N LEU A 103 4.34 -6.51 -0.74
CA LEU A 103 3.95 -6.98 0.59
C LEU A 103 3.87 -8.52 0.65
N ARG A 104 3.32 -9.17 -0.38
CA ARG A 104 3.25 -10.64 -0.44
C ARG A 104 4.63 -11.27 -0.57
N ASP A 105 5.52 -10.71 -1.39
CA ASP A 105 6.91 -11.16 -1.50
C ASP A 105 7.67 -10.98 -0.18
N TRP A 106 7.49 -9.84 0.49
CA TRP A 106 8.04 -9.61 1.83
C TRP A 106 7.53 -10.63 2.85
N ALA A 107 6.22 -10.82 2.94
CA ALA A 107 5.60 -11.77 3.86
C ALA A 107 5.99 -13.22 3.59
N HIS A 108 6.29 -13.55 2.32
CA HIS A 108 6.77 -14.87 1.94
C HIS A 108 8.20 -15.11 2.46
N ARG A 109 9.11 -14.15 2.29
CA ARG A 109 10.51 -14.27 2.68
C ARG A 109 10.73 -14.13 4.19
N TYR A 110 9.97 -13.25 4.83
CA TYR A 110 10.12 -12.91 6.25
C TYR A 110 8.78 -13.03 6.98
N PRO A 111 8.17 -14.23 7.08
CA PRO A 111 6.82 -14.40 7.61
C PRO A 111 6.66 -14.05 9.10
N GLY A 112 7.77 -13.94 9.83
CA GLY A 112 7.83 -13.56 11.24
C GLY A 112 8.21 -12.10 11.49
N ASP A 113 8.32 -11.28 10.45
CA ASP A 113 8.69 -9.87 10.60
C ASP A 113 7.58 -9.09 11.34
N PRO A 114 7.87 -8.46 12.48
CA PRO A 114 6.88 -7.74 13.28
C PRO A 114 6.29 -6.52 12.54
N GLN A 115 6.98 -5.97 11.54
CA GLN A 115 6.51 -4.83 10.76
C GLN A 115 5.37 -5.22 9.80
N LEU A 116 5.22 -6.49 9.44
CA LEU A 116 4.14 -6.96 8.56
C LEU A 116 2.76 -6.62 9.10
N ALA A 117 2.56 -6.62 10.43
CA ALA A 117 1.28 -6.27 11.03
C ALA A 117 0.84 -4.85 10.67
N ARG A 118 1.78 -3.89 10.66
CA ARG A 118 1.47 -2.51 10.24
C ARG A 118 1.14 -2.46 8.76
N SER A 119 1.93 -3.14 7.92
CA SER A 119 1.78 -3.12 6.47
C SER A 119 0.45 -3.72 6.02
N TYR A 120 0.05 -4.86 6.59
CA TYR A 120 -1.28 -5.45 6.36
C TYR A 120 -2.39 -4.50 6.78
N PHE A 121 -2.25 -3.81 7.92
CA PHE A 121 -3.26 -2.88 8.39
C PHE A 121 -3.43 -1.68 7.44
N LEU A 122 -2.33 -1.12 6.94
CA LEU A 122 -2.36 -0.06 5.93
C LEU A 122 -2.94 -0.57 4.61
N ALA A 123 -2.61 -1.79 4.19
CA ALA A 123 -3.19 -2.41 3.01
C ALA A 123 -4.71 -2.56 3.13
N VAL A 124 -5.23 -2.98 4.29
CA VAL A 124 -6.68 -3.02 4.56
C VAL A 124 -7.30 -1.63 4.40
N GLN A 125 -6.68 -0.58 4.94
CA GLN A 125 -7.18 0.80 4.83
C GLN A 125 -7.18 1.33 3.38
N ALA A 126 -6.19 0.96 2.57
CA ALA A 126 -6.13 1.36 1.17
C ALA A 126 -7.16 0.58 0.33
N MET A 127 -7.15 -0.75 0.45
CA MET A 127 -7.95 -1.65 -0.39
C MET A 127 -9.45 -1.57 -0.09
N SER A 128 -9.85 -1.30 1.16
CA SER A 128 -11.26 -1.05 1.52
C SER A 128 -11.85 0.18 0.81
N LYS A 129 -11.02 1.14 0.40
CA LYS A 129 -11.44 2.31 -0.37
C LYS A 129 -11.46 2.09 -1.88
N LEU A 130 -10.82 1.02 -2.37
CA LEU A 130 -10.84 0.67 -3.78
C LEU A 130 -12.12 -0.09 -4.10
N TYR A 131 -13.03 0.51 -4.85
CA TYR A 131 -14.38 0.01 -5.08
C TYR A 131 -14.44 -1.03 -6.21
N VAL A 132 -13.61 -2.06 -6.06
CA VAL A 132 -13.39 -3.16 -7.00
C VAL A 132 -13.27 -4.47 -6.23
N GLN A 133 -13.96 -5.50 -6.71
CA GLN A 133 -14.12 -6.77 -5.98
C GLN A 133 -12.81 -7.47 -5.56
N PRO A 134 -11.76 -7.57 -6.40
CA PRO A 134 -10.55 -8.29 -6.01
C PRO A 134 -9.79 -7.61 -4.87
N GLU A 135 -9.74 -6.27 -4.86
CA GLU A 135 -9.07 -5.48 -3.83
C GLU A 135 -9.84 -5.54 -2.53
N GLN A 136 -11.17 -5.44 -2.59
CA GLN A 136 -12.02 -5.70 -1.44
C GLN A 136 -11.67 -7.06 -0.88
N GLN A 137 -11.87 -8.16 -1.62
CA GLN A 137 -11.55 -9.53 -1.17
C GLN A 137 -10.18 -9.68 -0.50
N ARG A 138 -9.16 -8.99 -1.02
CA ARG A 138 -7.82 -8.98 -0.47
C ARG A 138 -7.73 -8.29 0.90
N ALA A 139 -8.45 -7.19 1.11
CA ALA A 139 -8.52 -6.51 2.40
C ALA A 139 -9.00 -7.45 3.51
N TYR A 140 -10.13 -8.14 3.37
CA TYR A 140 -10.61 -9.14 4.36
C TYR A 140 -9.63 -10.27 4.56
N HIS A 141 -8.99 -10.76 3.49
CA HIS A 141 -7.93 -11.75 3.66
C HIS A 141 -6.85 -11.21 4.62
N TYR A 142 -6.40 -9.96 4.44
CA TYR A 142 -5.43 -9.33 5.34
C TYR A 142 -5.97 -9.05 6.74
N MET A 143 -7.25 -8.76 6.89
CA MET A 143 -7.87 -8.72 8.21
C MET A 143 -7.77 -10.06 8.93
N LEU A 144 -8.09 -11.16 8.24
CA LEU A 144 -7.97 -12.50 8.80
C LEU A 144 -6.52 -12.85 9.14
N VAL A 145 -5.56 -12.43 8.30
CA VAL A 145 -4.13 -12.57 8.59
C VAL A 145 -3.75 -11.81 9.87
N LEU A 146 -4.22 -10.57 10.04
CA LEU A 146 -3.94 -9.76 11.23
C LEU A 146 -4.48 -10.40 12.50
N VAL A 147 -5.72 -10.88 12.47
CA VAL A 147 -6.34 -11.54 13.63
C VAL A 147 -5.65 -12.87 13.94
N LYS A 148 -5.28 -13.64 12.93
CA LYS A 148 -4.69 -14.97 13.11
C LYS A 148 -3.21 -14.94 13.50
N LYS A 149 -2.39 -14.16 12.77
CA LYS A 149 -0.93 -14.15 12.94
C LYS A 149 -0.45 -13.11 13.93
N PHE A 150 -1.18 -12.00 14.08
CA PHE A 150 -0.76 -10.87 14.91
C PHE A 150 -1.79 -10.51 16.01
N PRO A 151 -2.40 -11.50 16.71
CA PRO A 151 -3.53 -11.26 17.62
C PRO A 151 -3.21 -10.35 18.80
N HIS A 152 -1.93 -10.30 19.21
CA HIS A 152 -1.49 -9.51 20.36
C HIS A 152 -1.05 -8.10 19.99
N THR A 153 -0.92 -7.79 18.70
CA THR A 153 -0.60 -6.44 18.23
C THR A 153 -1.82 -5.54 18.32
N TYR A 154 -1.61 -4.21 18.37
CA TYR A 154 -2.70 -3.24 18.24
C TYR A 154 -3.55 -3.52 16.99
N PHE A 155 -2.90 -3.77 15.85
CA PHE A 155 -3.56 -4.01 14.57
C PHE A 155 -4.47 -5.25 14.57
N GLY A 156 -4.01 -6.36 15.14
CA GLY A 156 -4.80 -7.57 15.25
C GLY A 156 -6.03 -7.40 16.15
N LYS A 157 -5.90 -6.66 17.26
CA LYS A 157 -7.02 -6.34 18.16
C LYS A 157 -8.08 -5.48 17.45
N VAL A 158 -7.65 -4.39 16.80
CA VAL A 158 -8.56 -3.51 16.04
C VAL A 158 -9.29 -4.29 14.94
N MET A 159 -8.59 -5.14 14.19
CA MET A 159 -9.23 -5.96 13.15
C MET A 159 -10.20 -7.00 13.73
N LYS A 160 -9.87 -7.59 14.88
CA LYS A 160 -10.78 -8.53 15.57
C LYS A 160 -12.08 -7.83 15.98
N GLU A 161 -11.99 -6.63 16.53
CA GLU A 161 -13.16 -5.82 16.89
C GLU A 161 -13.96 -5.39 15.66
N SER A 162 -13.30 -5.00 14.58
CA SER A 162 -13.96 -4.68 13.31
C SER A 162 -14.68 -5.88 12.71
N LEU A 163 -14.10 -7.09 12.76
CA LEU A 163 -14.80 -8.31 12.33
C LEU A 163 -16.00 -8.64 13.23
N ALA A 164 -15.87 -8.43 14.55
CA ALA A 164 -16.95 -8.71 15.51
C ALA A 164 -18.16 -7.77 15.34
N ARG A 165 -17.95 -6.51 14.95
CA ARG A 165 -19.02 -5.56 14.65
C ARG A 165 -19.81 -5.90 13.37
N GLY A 166 -19.30 -6.81 12.56
CA GLY A 166 -19.75 -6.98 11.18
C GLY A 166 -19.08 -5.95 10.29
N PHE A 167 -18.55 -6.41 9.16
CA PHE A 167 -17.93 -5.53 8.20
C PHE A 167 -19.02 -4.87 7.36
N THR A 168 -19.34 -3.61 7.67
CA THR A 168 -20.45 -2.85 7.07
C THR A 168 -20.08 -2.19 5.74
N GLU A 169 -18.81 -2.23 5.35
CA GLU A 169 -18.36 -1.68 4.07
C GLU A 169 -18.81 -2.60 2.94
N HIS A 170 -19.10 -2.03 1.76
CA HIS A 170 -19.77 -2.64 0.61
C HIS A 170 -18.95 -3.72 -0.10
N TRP A 171 -18.67 -4.77 0.63
CA TRP A 171 -18.10 -5.99 0.15
C TRP A 171 -19.10 -6.61 -0.84
N TYR A 172 -18.67 -6.77 -2.11
CA TYR A 172 -19.39 -7.51 -3.16
C TYR A 172 -20.47 -6.76 -3.95
N ALA A 173 -20.65 -5.45 -3.82
CA ALA A 173 -21.45 -4.73 -4.81
C ALA A 173 -20.61 -4.56 -6.10
N PRO A 174 -21.01 -5.13 -7.26
CA PRO A 174 -20.45 -4.67 -8.52
C PRO A 174 -20.69 -3.16 -8.62
N ALA A 175 -19.71 -2.42 -9.14
CA ALA A 175 -19.87 -0.99 -9.38
C ALA A 175 -21.19 -0.78 -10.14
N GLN A 176 -22.15 -0.10 -9.50
CA GLN A 176 -23.44 0.13 -10.12
C GLN A 176 -23.20 1.02 -11.33
N PRO A 177 -23.71 0.67 -12.52
CA PRO A 177 -23.65 1.57 -13.67
C PRO A 177 -24.32 2.89 -13.29
N CYS A 178 -23.72 4.01 -13.70
CA CYS A 178 -24.32 5.31 -13.42
C CYS A 178 -25.75 5.32 -13.98
N GLY A 179 -26.72 5.73 -13.16
CA GLY A 179 -28.06 5.99 -13.64
C GLY A 179 -27.97 6.97 -14.81
N THR A 180 -28.59 6.63 -15.93
CA THR A 180 -28.66 7.51 -17.11
C THR A 180 -29.16 8.89 -16.66
N PRO A 181 -28.49 10.00 -17.01
CA PRO A 181 -28.99 11.33 -16.68
C PRO A 181 -30.41 11.47 -17.26
N GLY A 182 -31.44 11.47 -16.40
CA GLY A 182 -32.85 11.52 -16.81
C GLY A 182 -33.73 10.39 -16.27
N ALA A 183 -33.19 9.35 -15.63
CA ALA A 183 -34.03 8.41 -14.89
C ALA A 183 -34.55 9.09 -13.61
N ALA A 184 -35.87 9.28 -13.53
CA ALA A 184 -36.55 9.92 -12.40
C ALA A 184 -36.10 9.28 -11.08
N SER A 185 -35.57 10.11 -10.18
CA SER A 185 -35.21 9.67 -8.82
C SER A 185 -36.46 9.08 -8.16
N PRO A 186 -36.39 7.86 -7.57
CA PRO A 186 -37.49 7.36 -6.76
C PRO A 186 -37.74 8.36 -5.63
N MET A 187 -38.99 8.81 -5.53
CA MET A 187 -39.43 9.80 -4.55
C MET A 187 -39.03 9.31 -3.15
N ALA A 188 -38.21 10.10 -2.44
CA ALA A 188 -37.76 9.75 -1.10
C ALA A 188 -38.97 9.52 -0.18
N THR A 189 -39.05 8.33 0.41
CA THR A 189 -39.92 8.05 1.56
C THR A 189 -39.54 9.03 2.69
N PRO A 190 -40.50 9.67 3.39
CA PRO A 190 -40.19 10.64 4.42
C PRO A 190 -39.34 10.01 5.54
N SER A 191 -38.10 10.47 5.65
CA SER A 191 -37.14 10.11 6.68
C SER A 191 -37.48 10.83 8.00
N ASP A 192 -37.31 10.12 9.11
CA ASP A 192 -37.35 10.67 10.47
C ASP A 192 -36.41 11.89 10.59
N PRO A 193 -36.90 13.07 11.05
CA PRO A 193 -36.12 14.31 11.07
C PRO A 193 -34.87 14.28 11.97
N ASN A 194 -34.67 13.23 12.77
CA ASN A 194 -33.55 13.13 13.70
C ASN A 194 -32.37 12.27 13.22
N VAL A 195 -32.43 11.65 12.03
CA VAL A 195 -31.33 10.82 11.52
C VAL A 195 -30.76 11.42 10.24
N HIS A 196 -29.73 12.26 10.39
CA HIS A 196 -28.88 12.65 9.27
C HIS A 196 -27.96 11.48 8.89
N VAL A 197 -28.39 10.66 7.94
CA VAL A 197 -27.49 9.76 7.21
C VAL A 197 -27.05 10.51 5.95
N ASP A 198 -25.80 10.92 5.90
CA ASP A 198 -25.19 11.35 4.63
C ASP A 198 -25.09 10.10 3.74
N LEU A 199 -26.06 9.94 2.84
CA LEU A 199 -26.01 8.92 1.80
C LEU A 199 -24.91 9.31 0.82
N LEU A 200 -23.69 8.81 1.07
CA LEU A 200 -22.65 8.84 0.05
C LEU A 200 -23.16 8.07 -1.16
N ALA A 201 -23.39 8.78 -2.26
CA ALA A 201 -23.69 8.17 -3.55
C ALA A 201 -22.56 7.19 -3.89
N SER A 202 -22.93 5.92 -4.10
CA SER A 202 -21.96 4.90 -4.50
C SER A 202 -21.26 5.33 -5.81
N PRO A 203 -19.93 5.25 -5.90
CA PRO A 203 -19.21 5.60 -7.13
C PRO A 203 -19.68 4.68 -8.25
N CYS A 204 -20.14 5.28 -9.34
CA CYS A 204 -20.70 4.57 -10.47
C CYS A 204 -19.72 4.57 -11.65
N THR A 205 -19.74 3.51 -12.45
CA THR A 205 -18.97 3.44 -13.70
C THR A 205 -19.80 4.00 -14.86
N PRO A 206 -19.23 4.86 -15.72
CA PRO A 206 -19.94 5.36 -16.89
C PRO A 206 -20.26 4.20 -17.84
N VAL A 207 -21.52 4.12 -18.28
CA VAL A 207 -21.95 3.14 -19.27
C VAL A 207 -21.25 3.44 -20.60
N PRO A 208 -20.58 2.46 -21.25
CA PRO A 208 -20.01 2.68 -22.57
C PRO A 208 -21.10 3.13 -23.54
N ALA A 209 -20.88 4.25 -24.23
CA ALA A 209 -21.79 4.75 -25.25
C ALA A 209 -22.02 3.66 -26.30
N ALA A 210 -23.29 3.40 -26.64
CA ALA A 210 -23.63 2.41 -27.66
C ALA A 210 -22.89 2.75 -28.97
N THR A 211 -22.07 1.82 -29.45
CA THR A 211 -21.42 1.95 -30.75
C THR A 211 -22.52 2.10 -31.81
N PRO A 212 -22.49 3.14 -32.67
CA PRO A 212 -23.48 3.30 -33.72
C PRO A 212 -23.44 2.06 -34.62
N SER A 213 -24.56 1.33 -34.65
CA SER A 213 -24.75 0.22 -35.58
C SER A 213 -24.81 0.80 -36.99
N SER A 214 -23.78 0.54 -37.79
CA SER A 214 -23.80 0.88 -39.21
C SER A 214 -24.87 0.01 -39.88
N SER A 215 -26.04 0.59 -40.15
CA SER A 215 -27.09 -0.04 -40.93
C SER A 215 -26.53 -0.36 -42.33
N PRO A 216 -26.64 -1.61 -42.84
CA PRO A 216 -26.30 -1.89 -44.22
C PRO A 216 -27.32 -1.21 -45.13
N THR A 217 -26.83 -0.38 -46.06
CA THR A 217 -27.64 0.22 -47.14
C THR A 217 -27.90 -0.86 -48.21
N PRO A 218 -29.16 -1.04 -48.67
CA PRO A 218 -29.51 -1.97 -49.75
C PRO A 218 -28.98 -1.55 -51.12
#